data_AF-A0A2T4JQN6-F1
#
_entry.id   AF-A0A2T4JQN6-F1
#
_cell.length_a   1.000
_cell.length_b   1.000
_cell.length_c   1.000
_cell.angle_alpha   90.00
_cell.angle_beta   90.00
_cell.angle_gamma   90.00
#
_symmetry.space_group_name_H-M   'P 1'
#
loop_
_entity.id
_entity.type
_entity.pdbx_description
1 polymer ?
#
loop_
_entity_poly.entity_id
_entity_poly.type
_entity_poly.pdbx_seq_one_letter_code
_entity_poly.pdbx_strand_id
1 'polypeptide(L)'
;MSILAEDEEDEVQRHTAEQFAYSRGLQDFENAIETMIGEIAEDPERLPGLLTIQFEIGMWMRIHRLKDIDGAVEFIESWLRRTAQRTTQPQDKAAALPQHFVTSSAIRAALITSGKRAEQLVGLHDNLEKFFGGAVDRELASALLIDDANTGFATALAQGQAALDLSAALAEVLSTRTRRQQLEDVWSARAAGEDVSSDLAVFQSPTGKALHESLLRQGWEKRVKRAIPHCEACSHCFLTYPLFEKSVFKRERIGRCIHCKKFSLDLTK
;
A
#
# COMPACT_ATOMS: atom_id res chain seq x y z
N MET A 1 -55.26 -8.02 3.00
CA MET A 1 -53.99 -7.73 3.71
C MET A 1 -52.96 -8.82 3.35
N SER A 2 -52.75 -9.10 2.06
CA SER A 2 -51.85 -10.20 1.61
C SER A 2 -50.96 -9.82 0.42
N ILE A 3 -51.19 -8.65 -0.19
CA ILE A 3 -50.50 -8.24 -1.43
C ILE A 3 -49.17 -7.53 -1.12
N LEU A 4 -49.05 -6.88 0.04
CA LEU A 4 -47.82 -6.17 0.43
C LEU A 4 -46.70 -7.08 0.95
N ALA A 5 -47.02 -8.31 1.40
CA ALA A 5 -46.02 -9.23 1.94
C ALA A 5 -45.33 -10.07 0.84
N GLU A 6 -46.05 -10.41 -0.23
CA GLU A 6 -45.50 -11.16 -1.37
C GLU A 6 -44.55 -10.29 -2.21
N ASP A 7 -44.86 -9.00 -2.37
CA ASP A 7 -43.99 -8.04 -3.08
C ASP A 7 -42.68 -7.76 -2.32
N GLU A 8 -42.71 -7.67 -0.97
CA GLU A 8 -41.50 -7.50 -0.15
C GLU A 8 -40.62 -8.77 -0.13
N GLU A 9 -41.21 -9.97 -0.09
CA GLU A 9 -40.46 -11.23 -0.15
C GLU A 9 -39.81 -11.47 -1.52
N ASP A 10 -40.52 -11.15 -2.61
CA ASP A 10 -39.99 -11.23 -3.97
C ASP A 10 -38.88 -10.20 -4.23
N GLU A 11 -38.99 -8.99 -3.67
CA GLU A 11 -37.97 -7.95 -3.79
C GLU A 11 -36.71 -8.30 -2.97
N VAL A 12 -36.88 -8.85 -1.76
CA VAL A 12 -35.78 -9.37 -0.92
C VAL A 12 -35.10 -10.60 -1.57
N GLN A 13 -35.86 -11.51 -2.19
CA GLN A 13 -35.31 -12.66 -2.92
C GLN A 13 -34.58 -12.26 -4.21
N ARG A 14 -35.09 -11.26 -4.95
CA ARG A 14 -34.39 -10.71 -6.13
C ARG A 14 -33.11 -9.97 -5.74
N HIS A 15 -33.16 -9.17 -4.67
CA HIS A 15 -31.98 -8.48 -4.15
C HIS A 15 -30.88 -9.44 -3.72
N THR A 16 -31.23 -10.58 -3.11
CA THR A 16 -30.24 -11.59 -2.73
C THR A 16 -29.66 -12.33 -3.93
N ALA A 17 -30.48 -12.75 -4.90
CA ALA A 17 -30.01 -13.43 -6.12
C ALA A 17 -29.06 -12.53 -6.96
N GLU A 18 -29.39 -11.25 -7.13
CA GLU A 18 -28.54 -10.28 -7.83
C GLU A 18 -27.23 -10.03 -7.07
N GLN A 19 -27.28 -9.86 -5.75
CA GLN A 19 -26.06 -9.71 -4.93
C GLN A 19 -25.14 -10.92 -5.02
N PHE A 20 -25.69 -12.15 -5.06
CA PHE A 20 -24.90 -13.36 -5.28
C PHE A 20 -24.27 -13.38 -6.67
N ALA A 21 -25.02 -12.98 -7.70
CA ALA A 21 -24.50 -12.90 -9.07
C ALA A 21 -23.38 -11.85 -9.20
N TYR A 22 -23.55 -10.65 -8.63
CA TYR A 22 -22.51 -9.62 -8.64
C TYR A 22 -21.28 -10.01 -7.83
N SER A 23 -21.45 -10.65 -6.67
CA SER A 23 -20.33 -11.14 -5.85
C SER A 23 -19.51 -12.18 -6.60
N ARG A 24 -20.18 -13.14 -7.25
CA ARG A 24 -19.53 -14.15 -8.09
C ARG A 24 -18.84 -13.52 -9.29
N GLY A 25 -19.51 -12.60 -9.98
CA GLY A 25 -18.93 -11.90 -11.13
C GLY A 25 -17.68 -11.09 -10.77
N LEU A 26 -17.68 -10.42 -9.60
CA LEU A 26 -16.49 -9.73 -9.09
C LEU A 26 -15.36 -10.71 -8.78
N GLN A 27 -15.66 -11.84 -8.14
CA GLN A 27 -14.67 -12.87 -7.83
C GLN A 27 -14.06 -13.48 -9.11
N ASP A 28 -14.89 -13.79 -10.10
CA ASP A 28 -14.43 -14.32 -11.40
C ASP A 28 -13.54 -13.31 -12.13
N PHE A 29 -13.94 -12.02 -12.12
CA PHE A 29 -13.11 -10.95 -12.65
C PHE A 29 -11.77 -10.82 -11.92
N GLU A 30 -11.77 -10.83 -10.58
CA GLU A 30 -10.56 -10.69 -9.78
C GLU A 30 -9.58 -11.85 -9.97
N ASN A 31 -10.10 -13.07 -10.10
CA ASN A 31 -9.28 -14.24 -10.44
C ASN A 31 -8.66 -14.09 -11.84
N ALA A 32 -9.46 -13.72 -12.84
CA ALA A 32 -8.99 -13.58 -14.21
C ALA A 32 -7.95 -12.47 -14.35
N ILE A 33 -8.18 -11.28 -13.76
CA ILE A 33 -7.25 -10.15 -13.86
C ILE A 33 -5.94 -10.44 -13.09
N GLU A 34 -6.00 -11.16 -11.96
CA GLU A 34 -4.79 -11.57 -11.24
C GLU A 34 -3.97 -12.60 -12.01
N THR A 35 -4.61 -13.56 -12.70
CA THR A 35 -3.92 -14.47 -13.62
C THR A 35 -3.22 -13.69 -14.73
N MET A 36 -3.92 -12.75 -15.39
CA MET A 36 -3.32 -11.93 -16.45
C MET A 36 -2.14 -11.08 -15.94
N ILE A 37 -2.26 -10.51 -14.73
CA ILE A 37 -1.16 -9.76 -14.09
C ILE A 37 0.02 -10.69 -13.75
N GLY A 38 -0.25 -11.93 -13.33
CA GLY A 38 0.79 -12.92 -13.03
C GLY A 38 1.55 -13.41 -14.27
N GLU A 39 0.87 -13.48 -15.41
CA GLU A 39 1.40 -13.98 -16.69
C GLU A 39 2.13 -12.91 -17.52
N ILE A 40 2.10 -11.64 -17.10
CA ILE A 40 2.57 -10.48 -17.89
C ILE A 40 4.10 -10.38 -18.07
N ALA A 41 4.84 -11.44 -17.77
CA ALA A 41 6.31 -11.47 -17.86
C ALA A 41 6.83 -11.13 -19.27
N GLU A 42 6.03 -11.40 -20.30
CA GLU A 42 6.39 -11.18 -21.71
C GLU A 42 6.07 -9.76 -22.22
N ASP A 43 5.23 -8.99 -21.51
CA ASP A 43 4.83 -7.64 -21.93
C ASP A 43 4.61 -6.71 -20.72
N PRO A 44 5.69 -6.23 -20.07
CA PRO A 44 5.60 -5.38 -18.89
C PRO A 44 4.92 -4.02 -19.14
N GLU A 45 4.80 -3.57 -20.40
CA GLU A 45 4.15 -2.31 -20.75
C GLU A 45 2.63 -2.35 -20.56
N ARG A 46 2.04 -3.55 -20.57
CA ARG A 46 0.59 -3.75 -20.35
C ARG A 46 0.18 -3.79 -18.88
N LEU A 47 1.13 -4.01 -17.97
CA LEU A 47 0.86 -4.12 -16.54
C LEU A 47 0.13 -2.89 -15.96
N PRO A 48 0.53 -1.64 -16.29
CA PRO A 48 -0.17 -0.46 -15.77
C PRO A 48 -1.65 -0.43 -16.15
N GLY A 49 -1.97 -0.79 -17.40
CA GLY A 49 -3.36 -0.87 -17.88
C GLY A 49 -4.19 -1.90 -17.13
N LEU A 50 -3.64 -3.10 -16.89
CA LEU A 50 -4.34 -4.13 -16.10
C LEU A 50 -4.58 -3.70 -14.65
N LEU A 51 -3.61 -3.02 -14.02
CA LEU A 51 -3.75 -2.51 -12.65
C LEU A 51 -4.80 -1.41 -12.56
N THR A 52 -4.90 -0.54 -13.59
CA THR A 52 -5.99 0.44 -13.71
C THR A 52 -7.34 -0.23 -13.87
N ILE A 53 -7.47 -1.20 -14.77
CA ILE A 53 -8.73 -1.95 -14.97
C ILE A 53 -9.16 -2.67 -13.70
N GLN A 54 -8.20 -3.34 -13.01
CA GLN A 54 -8.44 -3.99 -11.73
C GLN A 54 -9.02 -2.99 -10.72
N PHE A 55 -8.43 -1.79 -10.63
CA PHE A 55 -8.87 -0.75 -9.70
C PHE A 55 -10.29 -0.26 -10.02
N GLU A 56 -10.52 0.18 -11.26
CA GLU A 56 -11.77 0.82 -11.65
C GLU A 56 -12.96 -0.14 -11.52
N ILE A 57 -12.84 -1.36 -12.03
CA ILE A 57 -13.90 -2.37 -11.94
C ILE A 57 -14.08 -2.84 -10.50
N GLY A 58 -12.97 -3.08 -9.78
CA GLY A 58 -13.01 -3.55 -8.39
C GLY A 58 -13.67 -2.55 -7.44
N MET A 59 -13.39 -1.25 -7.62
CA MET A 59 -14.02 -0.17 -6.87
C MET A 59 -15.48 0.02 -7.26
N TRP A 60 -15.77 0.09 -8.56
CA TRP A 60 -17.12 0.34 -9.04
C TRP A 60 -18.09 -0.77 -8.63
N MET A 61 -17.69 -2.04 -8.74
CA MET A 61 -18.51 -3.17 -8.32
C MET A 61 -18.83 -3.14 -6.83
N ARG A 62 -17.82 -2.90 -5.99
CA ARG A 62 -18.00 -2.85 -4.53
C ARG A 62 -18.93 -1.71 -4.12
N ILE A 63 -18.69 -0.50 -4.62
CA ILE A 63 -19.46 0.68 -4.25
C ILE A 63 -20.88 0.64 -4.83
N HIS A 64 -21.03 0.42 -6.13
CA HIS A 64 -22.30 0.67 -6.83
C HIS A 64 -23.17 -0.57 -7.00
N ARG A 65 -22.59 -1.78 -7.02
CA ARG A 65 -23.36 -3.03 -7.18
C ARG A 65 -23.54 -3.79 -5.88
N LEU A 66 -22.48 -3.89 -5.08
CA LEU A 66 -22.51 -4.62 -3.81
C LEU A 66 -22.87 -3.73 -2.63
N LYS A 67 -22.72 -2.40 -2.76
CA LYS A 67 -22.84 -1.43 -1.65
C LYS A 67 -21.92 -1.78 -0.47
N ASP A 68 -20.80 -2.43 -0.77
CA ASP A 68 -19.79 -2.90 0.17
C ASP A 68 -18.69 -1.84 0.31
N ILE A 69 -18.95 -0.83 1.15
CA ILE A 69 -18.02 0.28 1.36
C ILE A 69 -16.79 -0.16 2.14
N ASP A 70 -16.97 -1.01 3.16
CA ASP A 70 -15.85 -1.54 3.95
C ASP A 70 -14.91 -2.37 3.07
N GLY A 71 -15.47 -3.26 2.24
CA GLY A 71 -14.68 -4.02 1.28
C GLY A 71 -14.01 -3.15 0.22
N ALA A 72 -14.59 -2.00 -0.16
CA ALA A 72 -13.94 -1.04 -1.05
C ALA A 72 -12.72 -0.37 -0.40
N VAL A 73 -12.81 -0.02 0.89
CA VAL A 73 -11.68 0.53 1.66
C VAL A 73 -10.57 -0.51 1.82
N GLU A 74 -10.91 -1.76 2.15
CA GLU A 74 -9.95 -2.86 2.23
C GLU A 74 -9.29 -3.15 0.87
N PHE A 75 -10.07 -3.09 -0.21
CA PHE A 75 -9.58 -3.26 -1.56
C PHE A 75 -8.57 -2.16 -1.93
N ILE A 76 -8.84 -0.88 -1.65
CA ILE A 76 -7.89 0.22 -1.88
C ILE A 76 -6.56 -0.07 -1.18
N GLU A 77 -6.59 -0.44 0.10
CA GLU A 77 -5.38 -0.69 0.86
C GLU A 77 -4.56 -1.85 0.27
N SER A 78 -5.25 -2.93 -0.09
CA SER A 78 -4.61 -4.09 -0.71
C SER A 78 -4.06 -3.78 -2.11
N TRP A 79 -4.81 -3.02 -2.91
CA TRP A 79 -4.43 -2.62 -4.25
C TRP A 79 -3.21 -1.69 -4.23
N LEU A 80 -3.22 -0.62 -3.42
CA LEU A 80 -2.06 0.29 -3.27
C LEU A 80 -0.78 -0.48 -2.95
N ARG A 81 -0.85 -1.40 -1.98
CA ARG A 81 0.30 -2.21 -1.57
C ARG A 81 0.78 -3.15 -2.68
N ARG A 82 -0.12 -3.87 -3.35
CA ARG A 82 0.25 -4.82 -4.43
C ARG A 82 0.79 -4.08 -5.65
N THR A 83 0.15 -2.99 -6.05
CA THR A 83 0.58 -2.14 -7.17
C THR A 83 2.00 -1.61 -6.94
N ALA A 84 2.28 -1.03 -5.76
CA ALA A 84 3.63 -0.55 -5.41
C ALA A 84 4.71 -1.64 -5.40
N GLN A 85 4.34 -2.92 -5.24
CA GLN A 85 5.28 -4.05 -5.27
C GLN A 85 5.47 -4.63 -6.68
N ARG A 86 4.53 -4.40 -7.58
CA ARG A 86 4.49 -4.99 -8.93
C ARG A 86 5.01 -4.06 -10.00
N THR A 87 4.94 -2.75 -9.79
CA THR A 87 5.33 -1.77 -10.80
C THR A 87 6.04 -0.57 -10.19
N THR A 88 6.86 0.05 -11.03
CA THR A 88 7.46 1.36 -10.81
C THR A 88 7.12 2.21 -12.01
N GLN A 89 6.55 3.39 -11.77
CA GLN A 89 6.12 4.33 -12.79
C GLN A 89 7.05 5.55 -12.79
N PRO A 90 7.44 6.06 -13.97
CA PRO A 90 8.23 7.27 -14.04
C PRO A 90 7.40 8.50 -13.64
N GLN A 91 8.07 9.50 -13.11
CA GLN A 91 7.47 10.74 -12.59
C GLN A 91 7.23 11.81 -13.68
N ASP A 92 7.33 11.46 -14.96
CA ASP A 92 7.28 12.39 -16.10
C ASP A 92 6.00 12.25 -16.96
N LYS A 93 5.13 11.28 -16.66
CA LYS A 93 3.92 10.99 -17.44
C LYS A 93 2.66 11.04 -16.58
N ALA A 94 1.76 11.96 -16.91
CA ALA A 94 0.38 11.89 -16.45
C ALA A 94 -0.32 10.70 -17.12
N ALA A 95 -0.61 9.67 -16.34
CA ALA A 95 -1.32 8.47 -16.78
C ALA A 95 -2.37 8.08 -15.73
N ALA A 96 -3.37 7.31 -16.15
CA ALA A 96 -4.49 6.91 -15.30
C ALA A 96 -4.04 6.16 -14.04
N LEU A 97 -3.03 5.28 -14.14
CA LEU A 97 -2.54 4.53 -12.98
C LEU A 97 -1.93 5.45 -11.90
N PRO A 98 -0.94 6.32 -12.18
CA PRO A 98 -0.45 7.31 -11.21
C PRO A 98 -1.56 8.16 -10.59
N GLN A 99 -2.53 8.61 -11.38
CA GLN A 99 -3.66 9.40 -10.91
C GLN A 99 -4.52 8.64 -9.89
N HIS A 100 -4.90 7.39 -10.21
CA HIS A 100 -5.62 6.51 -9.28
C HIS A 100 -4.80 6.19 -8.04
N PHE A 101 -3.50 5.98 -8.18
CA PHE A 101 -2.61 5.62 -7.09
C PHE A 101 -2.46 6.76 -6.07
N VAL A 102 -2.23 7.99 -6.55
CA VAL A 102 -2.13 9.18 -5.71
C VAL A 102 -3.49 9.49 -5.06
N THR A 103 -4.56 9.52 -5.84
CA THR A 103 -5.91 9.83 -5.34
C THR A 103 -6.36 8.81 -4.29
N SER A 104 -6.12 7.52 -4.53
CA SER A 104 -6.44 6.47 -3.56
C SER A 104 -5.61 6.56 -2.28
N SER A 105 -4.36 7.01 -2.37
CA SER A 105 -3.53 7.24 -1.19
C SER A 105 -4.10 8.39 -0.33
N ALA A 106 -4.55 9.47 -0.98
CA ALA A 106 -5.21 10.58 -0.30
C ALA A 106 -6.55 10.17 0.34
N ILE A 107 -7.40 9.45 -0.40
CA ILE A 107 -8.65 8.89 0.12
C ILE A 107 -8.38 8.01 1.34
N ARG A 108 -7.43 7.08 1.23
CA ARG A 108 -7.10 6.18 2.34
C ARG A 108 -6.63 6.95 3.56
N ALA A 109 -5.81 7.99 3.38
CA ALA A 109 -5.32 8.85 4.45
C ALA A 109 -6.45 9.63 5.14
N ALA A 110 -7.38 10.17 4.37
CA ALA A 110 -8.54 10.89 4.87
C ALA A 110 -9.46 9.96 5.70
N LEU A 111 -9.57 8.68 5.32
CA LEU A 111 -10.39 7.68 6.01
C LEU A 111 -9.70 7.01 7.21
N ILE A 112 -8.46 7.37 7.56
CA ILE A 112 -7.82 6.81 8.75
C ILE A 112 -8.44 7.39 10.03
N THR A 113 -9.22 6.56 10.73
CA THR A 113 -9.82 6.87 12.03
C THR A 113 -9.12 6.16 13.20
N SER A 114 -8.13 5.30 12.93
CA SER A 114 -7.51 4.43 13.93
C SER A 114 -6.43 5.14 14.76
N GLY A 115 -6.18 4.64 15.98
CA GLY A 115 -5.06 5.06 16.82
C GLY A 115 -3.66 4.76 16.24
N LYS A 116 -3.58 4.11 15.07
CA LYS A 116 -2.33 3.81 14.35
C LYS A 116 -2.10 4.75 13.16
N ARG A 117 -2.69 5.96 13.18
CA ARG A 117 -2.60 6.92 12.07
C ARG A 117 -1.18 7.15 11.58
N ALA A 118 -0.24 7.41 12.48
CA ALA A 118 1.16 7.63 12.11
C ALA A 118 1.77 6.45 11.33
N GLU A 119 1.57 5.21 11.80
CA GLU A 119 2.09 4.01 11.11
C GLU A 119 1.47 3.80 9.73
N GLN A 120 0.17 4.10 9.60
CA GLN A 120 -0.58 3.97 8.35
C GLN A 120 -0.15 5.02 7.32
N LEU A 121 0.06 6.28 7.74
CA LEU A 121 0.59 7.33 6.87
C LEU A 121 2.00 7.01 6.37
N VAL A 122 2.87 6.47 7.23
CA VAL A 122 4.20 5.99 6.82
C VAL A 122 4.07 4.89 5.77
N GLY A 123 3.13 3.95 5.94
CA GLY A 123 2.86 2.90 4.96
C GLY A 123 2.37 3.44 3.60
N LEU A 124 1.52 4.47 3.61
CA LEU A 124 1.05 5.12 2.38
C LEU A 124 2.19 5.83 1.65
N HIS A 125 3.03 6.58 2.37
CA HIS A 125 4.16 7.26 1.76
C HIS A 125 5.23 6.26 1.26
N ASP A 126 5.49 5.18 1.99
CA ASP A 126 6.37 4.10 1.51
C ASP A 126 5.86 3.47 0.20
N ASN A 127 4.53 3.30 0.06
CA ASN A 127 3.95 2.76 -1.16
C ASN A 127 4.10 3.73 -2.33
N LEU A 128 3.92 5.05 -2.09
CA LEU A 128 4.18 6.08 -3.10
C LEU A 128 5.66 6.10 -3.52
N GLU A 129 6.60 6.02 -2.57
CA GLU A 129 8.03 5.96 -2.92
C GLU A 129 8.35 4.76 -3.81
N LYS A 130 7.83 3.56 -3.47
CA LYS A 130 8.07 2.35 -4.26
C LYS A 130 7.42 2.43 -5.64
N PHE A 131 6.21 2.97 -5.70
CA PHE A 131 5.49 3.17 -6.95
C PHE A 131 6.22 4.13 -7.89
N PHE A 132 6.83 5.19 -7.37
CA PHE A 132 7.58 6.17 -8.18
C PHE A 132 9.10 5.89 -8.26
N GLY A 133 9.58 4.82 -7.62
CA GLY A 133 10.99 4.40 -7.64
C GLY A 133 11.93 5.40 -6.96
N GLY A 134 11.45 6.09 -5.92
CA GLY A 134 12.24 7.12 -5.25
C GLY A 134 11.42 8.06 -4.40
N ALA A 135 12.07 9.15 -3.96
CA ALA A 135 11.37 10.25 -3.32
C ALA A 135 10.28 10.82 -4.25
N VAL A 136 9.10 11.07 -3.68
CA VAL A 136 7.93 11.53 -4.42
C VAL A 136 8.03 13.03 -4.65
N ASP A 137 7.94 13.47 -5.91
CA ASP A 137 7.77 14.88 -6.25
C ASP A 137 6.39 15.35 -5.78
N ARG A 138 6.38 16.35 -4.90
CA ARG A 138 5.16 16.89 -4.30
C ARG A 138 4.30 17.63 -5.32
N GLU A 139 4.92 18.38 -6.23
CA GLU A 139 4.19 19.14 -7.25
C GLU A 139 3.51 18.20 -8.22
N LEU A 140 4.22 17.15 -8.65
CA LEU A 140 3.65 16.08 -9.46
C LEU A 140 2.50 15.36 -8.75
N ALA A 141 2.71 14.94 -7.49
CA ALA A 141 1.67 14.25 -6.74
C ALA A 141 0.42 15.13 -6.59
N SER A 142 0.58 16.42 -6.29
CA SER A 142 -0.54 17.36 -6.26
C SER A 142 -1.22 17.51 -7.62
N ALA A 143 -0.47 17.53 -8.73
CA ALA A 143 -1.04 17.61 -10.08
C ALA A 143 -1.77 16.32 -10.51
N LEU A 144 -1.40 15.17 -9.96
CA LEU A 144 -2.05 13.87 -10.19
C LEU A 144 -3.28 13.63 -9.30
N LEU A 145 -3.53 14.50 -8.32
CA LEU A 145 -4.68 14.33 -7.42
C LEU A 145 -5.98 14.72 -8.12
N ILE A 146 -6.97 13.80 -8.12
CA ILE A 146 -8.36 14.16 -8.46
C ILE A 146 -9.01 14.68 -7.19
N ASP A 147 -9.01 15.99 -7.01
CA ASP A 147 -9.53 16.69 -5.81
C ASP A 147 -10.98 17.19 -5.98
N ASP A 148 -11.77 16.53 -6.84
CA ASP A 148 -13.18 16.89 -6.97
C ASP A 148 -14.00 16.27 -5.83
N ALA A 149 -14.33 17.10 -4.84
CA ALA A 149 -15.13 16.74 -3.68
C ALA A 149 -16.54 16.18 -4.03
N ASN A 150 -17.03 16.42 -5.25
CA ASN A 150 -18.39 16.07 -5.66
C ASN A 150 -18.46 14.88 -6.62
N THR A 151 -17.33 14.32 -7.05
CA THR A 151 -17.33 13.21 -8.01
C THR A 151 -16.30 12.13 -7.67
N GLY A 152 -16.48 10.95 -8.28
CA GLY A 152 -15.56 9.83 -8.14
C GLY A 152 -15.72 9.03 -6.84
N PHE A 153 -14.72 8.18 -6.57
CA PHE A 153 -14.79 7.22 -5.46
C PHE A 153 -14.70 7.88 -4.08
N ALA A 154 -14.08 9.06 -3.97
CA ALA A 154 -13.96 9.77 -2.70
C ALA A 154 -15.32 10.14 -2.11
N THR A 155 -16.19 10.76 -2.92
CA THR A 155 -17.56 11.12 -2.52
C THR A 155 -18.38 9.89 -2.15
N ALA A 156 -18.26 8.81 -2.92
CA ALA A 156 -19.00 7.58 -2.66
C ALA A 156 -18.57 6.89 -1.36
N LEU A 157 -17.27 6.91 -1.05
CA LEU A 157 -16.71 6.35 0.18
C LEU A 157 -16.98 7.23 1.41
N ALA A 158 -17.19 8.53 1.23
CA ALA A 158 -17.55 9.43 2.33
C ALA A 158 -18.96 9.17 2.89
N GLN A 159 -19.80 8.35 2.24
CA GLN A 159 -21.14 7.95 2.71
C GLN A 159 -22.03 9.13 3.17
N GLY A 160 -21.92 10.30 2.52
CA GLY A 160 -22.70 11.50 2.88
C GLY A 160 -22.18 12.26 4.11
N GLN A 161 -20.99 11.93 4.62
CA GLN A 161 -20.26 12.77 5.56
C GLN A 161 -19.73 14.04 4.88
N ALA A 162 -19.16 14.97 5.65
CA ALA A 162 -18.48 16.14 5.12
C ALA A 162 -17.44 15.73 4.06
N ALA A 163 -17.32 16.52 3.00
CA ALA A 163 -16.36 16.27 1.93
C ALA A 163 -14.95 16.06 2.49
N LEU A 164 -14.27 15.00 2.02
CA LEU A 164 -12.90 14.70 2.40
C LEU A 164 -11.98 15.74 1.77
N ASP A 165 -11.12 16.37 2.57
CA ASP A 165 -10.05 17.24 2.07
C ASP A 165 -8.88 16.36 1.59
N LEU A 166 -8.94 15.92 0.33
CA LEU A 166 -7.94 15.02 -0.24
C LEU A 166 -6.60 15.71 -0.42
N SER A 167 -6.60 17.01 -0.72
CA SER A 167 -5.37 17.80 -0.83
C SER A 167 -4.63 17.87 0.50
N ALA A 168 -5.33 18.17 1.61
CA ALA A 168 -4.73 18.16 2.95
C ALA A 168 -4.27 16.75 3.35
N ALA A 169 -5.06 15.71 3.06
CA ALA A 169 -4.70 14.33 3.36
C ALA A 169 -3.44 13.88 2.60
N LEU A 170 -3.32 14.24 1.30
CA LEU A 170 -2.12 13.96 0.52
C LEU A 170 -0.92 14.73 1.06
N ALA A 171 -1.07 16.01 1.39
CA ALA A 171 -0.01 16.81 1.98
C ALA A 171 0.50 16.21 3.30
N GLU A 172 -0.40 15.69 4.14
CA GLU A 172 -0.05 14.99 5.38
C GLU A 172 0.77 13.72 5.09
N VAL A 173 0.35 12.89 4.13
CA VAL A 173 1.10 11.70 3.70
C VAL A 173 2.50 12.08 3.24
N LEU A 174 2.64 13.07 2.34
CA LEU A 174 3.92 13.49 1.79
C LEU A 174 4.83 14.20 2.80
N SER A 175 4.27 14.72 3.90
CA SER A 175 5.01 15.28 5.03
C SER A 175 5.53 14.23 6.01
N THR A 176 4.94 13.03 5.99
CA THR A 176 5.28 11.94 6.90
C THR A 176 6.63 11.32 6.50
N ARG A 177 7.54 11.09 7.44
CA ARG A 177 8.83 10.43 7.13
C ARG A 177 8.64 8.97 6.74
N THR A 178 9.20 8.55 5.62
CA THR A 178 9.15 7.16 5.14
C THR A 178 10.02 6.22 5.97
N ARG A 179 9.79 4.91 5.90
CA ARG A 179 10.66 3.91 6.55
C ARG A 179 12.09 4.02 6.03
N ARG A 180 12.27 4.30 4.74
CA ARG A 180 13.60 4.51 4.15
C ARG A 180 14.32 5.68 4.82
N GLN A 181 13.68 6.85 4.90
CA GLN A 181 14.23 8.03 5.58
C GLN A 181 14.52 7.75 7.06
N GLN A 182 13.59 7.10 7.77
CA GLN A 182 13.80 6.72 9.16
C GLN A 182 15.00 5.76 9.33
N LEU A 183 15.18 4.78 8.43
CA LEU A 183 16.33 3.87 8.47
C LEU A 183 17.66 4.57 8.14
N GLU A 184 17.64 5.55 7.21
CA GLU A 184 18.81 6.37 6.90
C GLU A 184 19.24 7.22 8.11
N ASP A 185 18.27 7.83 8.79
CA ASP A 185 18.49 8.61 10.03
C ASP A 185 19.07 7.70 11.13
N VAL A 186 18.44 6.54 11.36
CA VAL A 186 18.89 5.53 12.33
C VAL A 186 20.31 5.06 12.03
N TRP A 187 20.61 4.75 10.76
CA TRP A 187 21.94 4.30 10.35
C TRP A 187 22.99 5.37 10.64
N SER A 188 22.69 6.63 10.31
CA SER A 188 23.59 7.76 10.49
C SER A 188 23.82 8.07 11.96
N ALA A 189 22.76 8.11 12.77
CA ALA A 189 22.83 8.31 14.22
C ALA A 189 23.70 7.23 14.90
N ARG A 190 23.49 5.95 14.59
CA ARG A 190 24.32 4.87 15.16
C ARG A 190 25.76 4.92 14.71
N ALA A 191 26.04 5.31 13.46
CA ALA A 191 27.39 5.51 12.98
C ALA A 191 28.11 6.68 13.70
N ALA A 192 27.35 7.70 14.12
CA ALA A 192 27.85 8.82 14.93
C ALA A 192 27.95 8.49 16.44
N GLY A 193 27.53 7.30 16.86
CA GLY A 193 27.53 6.90 18.28
C GLY A 193 26.35 7.45 19.08
N GLU A 194 25.34 7.99 18.41
CA GLU A 194 24.13 8.53 19.03
C GLU A 194 23.11 7.43 19.36
N ASP A 195 22.22 7.75 20.30
CA ASP A 195 21.11 6.89 20.66
C ASP A 195 19.96 7.02 19.66
N VAL A 196 19.24 5.91 19.49
CA VAL A 196 18.14 5.80 18.54
C VAL A 196 16.84 5.55 19.30
N SER A 197 15.88 6.46 19.14
CA SER A 197 14.55 6.32 19.74
C SER A 197 13.83 5.07 19.25
N SER A 198 13.23 4.34 20.18
CA SER A 198 12.36 3.19 19.91
C SER A 198 11.00 3.57 19.32
N ASP A 199 10.64 4.86 19.37
CA ASP A 199 9.29 5.33 19.03
C ASP A 199 9.09 5.53 17.52
N LEU A 200 10.16 5.39 16.73
CA LEU A 200 10.07 5.47 15.28
C LEU A 200 9.15 4.37 14.73
N ALA A 201 8.36 4.72 13.70
CA ALA A 201 7.41 3.80 13.07
C ALA A 201 8.09 2.52 12.53
N VAL A 202 9.34 2.64 12.09
CA VAL A 202 10.15 1.51 11.62
C VAL A 202 10.43 0.47 12.70
N PHE A 203 10.35 0.82 13.99
CA PHE A 203 10.54 -0.10 15.11
C PHE A 203 9.23 -0.65 15.70
N GLN A 204 8.06 -0.28 15.18
CA GLN A 204 6.80 -0.77 15.72
C GLN A 204 6.46 -2.20 15.28
N SER A 205 7.07 -2.69 14.20
CA SER A 205 6.90 -4.09 13.76
C SER A 205 7.77 -5.06 14.58
N PRO A 206 7.42 -6.36 14.66
CA PRO A 206 8.28 -7.35 15.32
C PRO A 206 9.72 -7.40 14.76
N THR A 207 9.87 -7.23 13.45
CA THR A 207 11.19 -7.18 12.78
C THR A 207 11.93 -5.90 13.14
N GLY A 208 11.22 -4.77 13.19
CA GLY A 208 11.73 -3.48 13.63
C GLY A 208 12.23 -3.49 15.08
N LYS A 209 11.45 -4.04 16.01
CA LYS A 209 11.88 -4.21 17.41
C LYS A 209 13.16 -5.03 17.52
N ALA A 210 13.22 -6.15 16.80
CA ALA A 210 14.42 -7.00 16.76
C ALA A 210 15.64 -6.28 16.13
N LEU A 211 15.41 -5.39 15.16
CA LEU A 211 16.46 -4.53 14.59
C LEU A 211 16.96 -3.54 15.65
N HIS A 212 16.07 -2.84 16.35
CA HIS A 212 16.41 -1.88 17.41
C HIS A 212 17.29 -2.53 18.48
N GLU A 213 16.87 -3.71 18.99
CA GLU A 213 17.68 -4.50 19.93
C GLU A 213 19.06 -4.88 19.37
N SER A 214 19.19 -5.10 18.06
CA SER A 214 20.47 -5.42 17.45
C SER A 214 21.36 -4.19 17.27
N LEU A 215 20.79 -3.00 17.08
CA LEU A 215 21.50 -1.73 16.96
C LEU A 215 22.08 -1.25 18.29
N LEU A 216 21.43 -1.59 19.42
CA LEU A 216 21.90 -1.25 20.76
C LEU A 216 23.11 -2.07 21.24
N ARG A 217 23.44 -3.19 20.58
CA ARG A 217 24.57 -4.04 20.97
C ARG A 217 25.89 -3.43 20.54
N GLN A 218 26.94 -3.65 21.33
CA GLN A 218 28.31 -3.34 20.91
C GLN A 218 28.68 -4.11 19.64
N GLY A 219 29.34 -3.42 18.68
CA GLY A 219 29.71 -3.98 17.39
C GLY A 219 28.52 -4.31 16.48
N TRP A 220 27.47 -3.48 16.53
CA TRP A 220 26.24 -3.64 15.76
C TRP A 220 26.47 -3.76 14.24
N GLU A 221 27.56 -3.18 13.72
CA GLU A 221 27.97 -3.21 12.31
C GLU A 221 28.25 -4.65 11.82
N LYS A 222 28.61 -5.56 12.74
CA LYS A 222 28.77 -6.99 12.41
C LYS A 222 27.44 -7.70 12.21
N ARG A 223 26.33 -7.09 12.61
CA ARG A 223 24.97 -7.65 12.64
C ARG A 223 23.99 -6.96 11.71
N VAL A 224 24.27 -5.71 11.34
CA VAL A 224 23.41 -4.92 10.47
C VAL A 224 24.25 -4.38 9.32
N LYS A 225 23.82 -4.66 8.08
CA LYS A 225 24.44 -4.15 6.86
C LYS A 225 23.39 -3.51 5.96
N ARG A 226 23.86 -2.66 5.05
CA ARG A 226 23.05 -2.25 3.89
C ARG A 226 22.78 -3.46 3.01
N ALA A 227 21.56 -3.54 2.50
CA ALA A 227 21.17 -4.52 1.51
C ALA A 227 21.98 -4.32 0.22
N ILE A 228 22.20 -5.42 -0.49
CA ILE A 228 22.78 -5.36 -1.83
C ILE A 228 21.65 -4.87 -2.77
N PRO A 229 21.86 -3.81 -3.57
CA PRO A 229 20.83 -3.31 -4.48
C PRO A 229 20.29 -4.42 -5.38
N HIS A 230 18.97 -4.42 -5.58
CA HIS A 230 18.26 -5.39 -6.42
C HIS A 230 18.45 -6.87 -6.02
N CYS A 231 18.89 -7.14 -4.79
CA CYS A 231 19.12 -8.49 -4.29
C CYS A 231 18.21 -8.81 -3.10
N GLU A 232 17.41 -9.86 -3.23
CA GLU A 232 16.49 -10.33 -2.19
C GLU A 232 17.15 -11.40 -1.29
N ALA A 233 18.39 -11.13 -0.87
CA ALA A 233 19.20 -12.05 -0.07
C ALA A 233 19.88 -11.33 1.10
N CYS A 234 20.27 -12.11 2.10
CA CYS A 234 21.01 -11.58 3.24
C CYS A 234 22.40 -11.09 2.83
N SER A 235 22.74 -9.84 3.16
CA SER A 235 24.05 -9.24 2.84
C SER A 235 25.22 -9.74 3.70
N HIS A 236 24.96 -10.73 4.57
CA HIS A 236 25.99 -11.37 5.39
C HIS A 236 26.34 -12.77 4.91
N CYS A 237 25.34 -13.60 4.57
CA CYS A 237 25.56 -14.99 4.16
C CYS A 237 25.10 -15.29 2.73
N PHE A 238 24.57 -14.29 2.02
CA PHE A 238 24.13 -14.37 0.61
C PHE A 238 23.03 -15.40 0.33
N LEU A 239 22.40 -15.93 1.38
CA LEU A 239 21.23 -16.79 1.25
C LEU A 239 19.98 -15.96 0.96
N THR A 240 19.23 -16.37 -0.06
CA THR A 240 17.95 -15.79 -0.45
C THR A 240 16.94 -15.89 0.70
N TYR A 241 16.13 -14.84 0.87
CA TYR A 241 15.07 -14.87 1.87
C TYR A 241 13.98 -15.87 1.49
N PRO A 242 13.48 -16.69 2.43
CA PRO A 242 12.24 -17.43 2.21
C PRO A 242 11.08 -16.48 1.95
N LEU A 243 9.98 -17.01 1.40
CA LEU A 243 8.84 -16.22 0.91
C LEU A 243 8.31 -15.21 1.95
N PHE A 244 8.18 -15.63 3.21
CA PHE A 244 7.69 -14.77 4.28
C PHE A 244 8.67 -13.62 4.59
N GLU A 245 9.94 -13.92 4.83
CA GLU A 245 10.96 -12.91 5.11
C GLU A 245 11.19 -11.98 3.92
N LYS A 246 11.07 -12.50 2.69
CA LYS A 246 11.13 -11.69 1.47
C LYS A 246 9.97 -10.70 1.42
N SER A 247 8.75 -11.13 1.76
CA SER A 247 7.58 -10.24 1.84
C SER A 247 7.76 -9.15 2.92
N VAL A 248 8.27 -9.53 4.10
CA VAL A 248 8.61 -8.58 5.17
C VAL A 248 9.69 -7.60 4.69
N PHE A 249 10.76 -8.08 4.04
CA PHE A 249 11.83 -7.23 3.53
C PHE A 249 11.31 -6.21 2.51
N LYS A 250 10.48 -6.64 1.54
CA LYS A 250 9.85 -5.73 0.57
C LYS A 250 8.92 -4.72 1.21
N ARG A 251 8.22 -5.10 2.27
CA ARG A 251 7.27 -4.21 2.96
C ARG A 251 7.99 -3.20 3.85
N GLU A 252 8.87 -3.69 4.72
CA GLU A 252 9.43 -2.96 5.84
C GLU A 252 10.84 -2.42 5.57
N ARG A 253 11.46 -2.78 4.43
CA ARG A 253 12.86 -2.49 4.08
C ARG A 253 13.89 -3.10 5.06
N ILE A 254 13.44 -4.05 5.90
CA ILE A 254 14.26 -4.75 6.89
C ILE A 254 14.23 -6.26 6.63
N GLY A 255 15.37 -6.82 6.25
CA GLY A 255 15.53 -8.24 5.97
C GLY A 255 16.24 -8.94 7.13
N ARG A 256 15.52 -9.76 7.90
CA ARG A 256 16.12 -10.58 8.97
C ARG A 256 16.40 -11.99 8.46
N CYS A 257 17.68 -12.37 8.39
CA CYS A 257 18.05 -13.69 7.90
C CYS A 257 17.72 -14.80 8.91
N ILE A 258 17.00 -15.84 8.50
CA ILE A 258 16.69 -16.97 9.38
C ILE A 258 17.91 -17.81 9.73
N HIS A 259 18.95 -17.82 8.89
CA HIS A 259 20.16 -18.63 9.08
C HIS A 259 21.18 -17.95 10.00
N CYS A 260 21.57 -16.71 9.69
CA CYS A 260 22.59 -16.01 10.47
C CYS A 260 22.03 -15.03 11.52
N LYS A 261 20.70 -14.82 11.54
CA LYS A 261 19.98 -13.89 12.44
C LYS A 261 20.43 -12.43 12.36
N LYS A 262 21.11 -12.05 11.27
CA LYS A 262 21.57 -10.69 10.97
C LYS A 262 20.59 -9.95 10.08
N PHE A 263 20.76 -8.64 10.00
CA PHE A 263 19.86 -7.70 9.32
C PHE A 263 20.49 -7.13 8.06
N SER A 264 19.67 -6.98 7.03
CA SER A 264 19.99 -6.24 5.81
C SER A 264 18.96 -5.14 5.62
N LEU A 265 19.41 -3.90 5.47
CA LEU A 265 18.54 -2.72 5.37
C LEU A 265 18.52 -2.21 3.94
N ASP A 266 17.33 -2.17 3.34
CA ASP A 266 17.14 -1.57 2.04
C ASP A 266 17.01 -0.05 2.18
N LEU A 267 18.10 0.64 1.85
CA LEU A 267 18.18 2.10 1.81
C LEU A 267 18.22 2.61 0.35
N THR A 268 17.86 1.77 -0.62
CA THR A 268 17.83 2.18 -2.02
C THR A 268 16.66 3.13 -2.26
N LYS A 269 16.89 4.11 -3.15
CA LYS A 269 15.88 5.06 -3.60
C LYS A 269 14.88 4.33 -4.46
#